data_AF-A0A6J7DZA2-F1
#
_entry.id   AF-A0A6J7DZA2-F1
#
_cell.length_a   1.000
_cell.length_b   1.000
_cell.length_c   1.000
_cell.angle_alpha   90.00
_cell.angle_beta   90.00
_cell.angle_gamma   90.00
#
_symmetry.space_group_name_H-M   'P 1'
#
loop_
_entity.id
_entity.type
_entity.pdbx_description
1 polymer ?
#
loop_
_entity_poly.entity_id
_entity_poly.type
_entity_poly.pdbx_seq_one_letter_code
_entity_poly.pdbx_strand_id
1 'polypeptide(L)'
;MRYSPGSLVIVVSPSEAECERFLDRAFADEKGAVLSPRRIRTLIAGRVPDEMLDEKGAELRVAAALKRLEAGESTVVATEGLTAEERKVLLRTATGLRRPRHMILLDVGRDDLDEEQRDALNALRTALDIGELGKEGFQTAMRLGGAAVGELKRIVFRSPPKDD
;
A
#
# COMPACT_ATOMS: atom_id res chain seq x y z
N MET A 1 12.21 9.82 3.27
CA MET A 1 12.20 9.09 1.98
C MET A 1 11.42 9.89 0.95
N ARG A 2 11.73 9.73 -0.34
CA ARG A 2 11.02 10.42 -1.44
C ARG A 2 10.68 9.43 -2.55
N TYR A 3 9.51 9.62 -3.16
CA TYR A 3 9.13 8.99 -4.42
C TYR A 3 8.85 10.07 -5.45
N SER A 4 8.89 9.70 -6.73
CA SER A 4 8.54 10.60 -7.81
C SER A 4 7.04 10.96 -7.76
N PRO A 5 6.63 12.16 -8.20
CA PRO A 5 5.20 12.47 -8.37
C PRO A 5 4.49 11.50 -9.32
N GLY A 6 3.22 11.22 -9.07
CA GLY A 6 2.41 10.28 -9.84
C GLY A 6 2.73 8.80 -9.57
N SER A 7 3.47 8.50 -8.50
CA SER A 7 3.79 7.13 -8.13
C SER A 7 2.62 6.41 -7.48
N LEU A 8 2.52 5.11 -7.72
CA LEU A 8 1.76 4.18 -6.91
C LEU A 8 2.66 3.60 -5.82
N VAL A 9 2.23 3.70 -4.56
CA VAL A 9 2.85 3.01 -3.42
C VAL A 9 1.84 2.06 -2.82
N ILE A 10 2.11 0.77 -2.84
CA ILE A 10 1.29 -0.25 -2.19
C ILE A 10 1.92 -0.57 -0.83
N VAL A 11 1.16 -0.40 0.25
CA VAL A 11 1.57 -0.77 1.61
C VAL A 11 0.86 -2.06 1.99
N VAL A 12 1.63 -3.10 2.29
CA VAL A 12 1.12 -4.41 2.67
C VAL A 12 1.49 -4.66 4.13
N SER A 13 0.54 -5.08 4.95
CA SER A 13 0.79 -5.39 6.36
C SER A 13 -0.14 -6.49 6.85
N PRO A 14 0.33 -7.39 7.71
CA PRO A 14 -0.54 -8.34 8.39
C PRO A 14 -1.36 -7.70 9.53
N SER A 15 -1.03 -6.47 9.95
CA SER A 15 -1.72 -5.77 11.03
C SER A 15 -2.31 -4.46 10.53
N GLU A 16 -3.64 -4.39 10.44
CA GLU A 16 -4.35 -3.16 10.06
C GLU A 16 -3.98 -1.99 10.99
N ALA A 17 -3.91 -2.25 12.30
CA ALA A 17 -3.58 -1.22 13.29
C ALA A 17 -2.17 -0.64 13.11
N GLU A 18 -1.16 -1.49 12.88
CA GLU A 18 0.19 -1.01 12.58
C GLU A 18 0.30 -0.32 11.22
N CYS A 19 -0.45 -0.82 10.22
CA CYS A 19 -0.52 -0.17 8.91
C CYS A 19 -1.05 1.25 9.01
N GLU A 20 -2.18 1.46 9.69
CA GLU A 20 -2.77 2.78 9.88
C GLU A 20 -1.84 3.73 10.64
N ARG A 21 -1.20 3.25 11.73
CA ARG A 21 -0.19 4.03 12.46
C ARG A 21 0.98 4.45 11.58
N PHE A 22 1.45 3.54 10.72
CA PHE A 22 2.51 3.82 9.76
C PHE A 22 2.06 4.85 8.73
N LEU A 23 0.87 4.70 8.15
CA LEU A 23 0.33 5.62 7.13
C LEU A 23 0.17 7.03 7.68
N ASP A 24 -0.41 7.18 8.87
CA ASP A 24 -0.64 8.47 9.53
C ASP A 24 0.68 9.20 9.81
N ARG A 25 1.72 8.46 10.20
CA ARG A 25 3.05 9.01 10.46
C ARG A 25 3.82 9.29 9.17
N ALA A 26 4.08 8.24 8.38
CA ALA A 26 4.99 8.30 7.26
C ALA A 26 4.44 9.16 6.12
N PHE A 27 3.13 9.22 5.93
CA PHE A 27 2.48 10.03 4.89
C PHE A 27 1.70 11.21 5.48
N ALA A 28 2.13 11.76 6.62
CA ALA A 28 1.46 12.87 7.30
C ALA A 28 1.26 14.12 6.41
N ASP A 29 2.17 14.37 5.45
CA ASP A 29 2.05 15.49 4.50
C ASP A 29 1.28 15.12 3.22
N GLU A 30 1.04 13.83 2.99
CA GLU A 30 0.46 13.27 1.77
C GLU A 30 -0.90 12.61 2.07
N LYS A 31 -1.62 13.11 3.10
CA LYS A 31 -2.87 12.49 3.58
C LYS A 31 -3.90 12.27 2.48
N GLY A 32 -3.97 13.19 1.52
CA GLY A 32 -4.86 13.12 0.36
C GLY A 32 -4.54 11.94 -0.56
N ALA A 33 -3.28 11.51 -0.65
CA ALA A 33 -2.85 10.40 -1.49
C ALA A 33 -3.20 9.02 -0.92
N VAL A 34 -3.47 8.92 0.40
CA VAL A 34 -3.64 7.65 1.11
C VAL A 34 -5.07 7.12 1.02
N LEU A 35 -5.19 5.88 0.54
CA LEU A 35 -6.41 5.07 0.48
C LEU A 35 -6.19 3.81 1.33
N SER A 36 -6.82 3.74 2.50
CA SER A 36 -6.68 2.61 3.42
C SER A 36 -8.05 1.99 3.77
N PRO A 37 -8.07 0.70 4.13
CA PRO A 37 -9.32 -0.01 4.45
C PRO A 37 -10.15 0.72 5.50
N ARG A 38 -9.52 1.04 6.65
CA ARG A 38 -10.16 1.75 7.76
C ARG A 38 -10.80 3.05 7.33
N ARG A 39 -10.08 3.86 6.54
CA ARG A 39 -10.56 5.18 6.09
C ARG A 39 -11.73 5.03 5.13
N ILE A 40 -11.67 4.09 4.19
CA ILE A 40 -12.78 3.85 3.26
C ILE A 40 -14.00 3.31 3.99
N ARG A 41 -13.85 2.31 4.88
CA ARG A 41 -14.94 1.80 5.73
C ARG A 41 -15.61 2.93 6.51
N THR A 42 -14.81 3.80 7.15
CA THR A 42 -15.32 4.96 7.90
C THR A 42 -16.11 5.92 7.00
N LEU A 43 -15.69 6.13 5.75
CA LEU A 43 -16.37 7.03 4.81
C LEU A 43 -17.71 6.48 4.31
N ILE A 44 -17.88 5.15 4.27
CA ILE A 44 -19.10 4.50 3.75
C ILE A 44 -19.99 3.93 4.85
N ALA A 45 -19.55 3.93 6.10
CA ALA A 45 -20.34 3.53 7.25
C ALA A 45 -21.68 4.28 7.29
N GLY A 46 -22.78 3.55 7.50
CA GLY A 46 -24.14 4.08 7.47
C GLY A 46 -24.67 4.46 6.09
N ARG A 47 -23.88 4.30 5.01
CA ARG A 47 -24.31 4.49 3.60
C ARG A 47 -24.54 3.17 2.88
N VAL A 48 -24.01 2.09 3.43
CA VAL A 48 -24.18 0.71 2.97
C VAL A 48 -24.47 -0.18 4.19
N PRO A 49 -25.09 -1.36 4.01
CA PRO A 49 -25.23 -2.36 5.07
C PRO A 49 -23.87 -2.77 5.64
N ASP A 50 -23.84 -3.10 6.94
CA ASP A 50 -22.59 -3.42 7.65
C ASP A 50 -21.90 -4.66 7.04
N GLU A 51 -22.68 -5.65 6.61
CA GLU A 51 -22.19 -6.85 5.92
C GLU A 51 -21.54 -6.56 4.55
N MET A 52 -21.81 -5.38 3.98
CA MET A 52 -21.23 -4.96 2.70
C MET A 52 -20.02 -4.05 2.85
N LEU A 53 -19.64 -3.65 4.08
CA LEU A 53 -18.59 -2.66 4.30
C LEU A 53 -17.23 -3.09 3.73
N ASP A 54 -16.87 -4.36 3.91
CA ASP A 54 -15.57 -4.88 3.47
C ASP A 54 -15.52 -5.02 1.94
N GLU A 55 -16.49 -5.72 1.35
CA GLU A 55 -16.57 -5.89 -0.10
C GLU A 55 -16.65 -4.53 -0.80
N LYS A 56 -17.58 -3.66 -0.37
CA LYS A 56 -17.75 -2.35 -1.00
C LYS A 56 -16.57 -1.43 -0.74
N GLY A 57 -15.94 -1.54 0.42
CA GLY A 57 -14.73 -0.81 0.77
C GLY A 57 -13.55 -1.17 -0.13
N ALA A 58 -13.34 -2.47 -0.38
CA ALA A 58 -12.32 -2.96 -1.29
C ALA A 58 -12.56 -2.47 -2.73
N GLU A 59 -13.78 -2.59 -3.25
CA GLU A 59 -14.14 -2.07 -4.58
C GLU A 59 -13.85 -0.57 -4.73
N LEU A 60 -14.32 0.24 -3.77
CA LEU A 60 -14.16 1.69 -3.80
C LEU A 60 -12.71 2.12 -3.67
N ARG A 61 -11.93 1.42 -2.84
CA ARG A 61 -10.49 1.66 -2.68
C ARG A 61 -9.75 1.44 -4.00
N VAL A 62 -10.01 0.33 -4.68
CA VAL A 62 -9.42 0.06 -6.01
C VAL A 62 -9.90 1.11 -7.01
N ALA A 63 -11.21 1.34 -7.13
CA ALA A 63 -11.74 2.31 -8.09
C ALA A 63 -11.19 3.73 -7.88
N ALA A 64 -11.06 4.18 -6.63
CA ALA A 64 -10.46 5.47 -6.30
C ALA A 64 -8.97 5.51 -6.69
N ALA A 65 -8.21 4.45 -6.42
CA ALA A 65 -6.81 4.37 -6.81
C ALA A 65 -6.64 4.46 -8.33
N LEU A 66 -7.47 3.74 -9.10
CA LEU A 66 -7.41 3.76 -10.56
C LEU A 66 -7.65 5.17 -11.12
N LYS A 67 -8.72 5.85 -10.67
CA LYS A 67 -9.04 7.22 -11.09
C LYS A 67 -7.91 8.21 -10.81
N ARG A 68 -7.26 8.09 -9.65
CA ARG A 68 -6.12 8.94 -9.27
C ARG A 68 -4.90 8.70 -10.16
N LEU A 69 -4.58 7.44 -10.43
CA LEU A 69 -3.47 7.09 -11.31
C LEU A 69 -3.69 7.58 -12.75
N GLU A 70 -4.92 7.51 -13.25
CA GLU A 70 -5.33 8.07 -14.54
C GLU A 70 -5.13 9.59 -14.57
N ALA A 71 -5.55 10.29 -13.51
CA ALA A 71 -5.32 11.73 -13.33
C ALA A 71 -3.84 12.10 -13.11
N GLY A 72 -2.96 11.12 -12.89
CA GLY A 72 -1.53 11.32 -12.63
C GLY A 72 -1.18 11.76 -11.22
N GLU A 73 -2.11 11.56 -10.29
CA GLU A 73 -1.90 11.82 -8.88
C GLU A 73 -1.08 10.70 -8.22
N SER A 74 -0.21 11.08 -7.30
CA SER A 74 0.46 10.12 -6.43
C SER A 74 -0.58 9.42 -5.55
N THR A 75 -0.50 8.10 -5.48
CA THR A 75 -1.51 7.28 -4.80
C THR A 75 -0.82 6.28 -3.88
N VAL A 76 -1.24 6.26 -2.62
CA VAL A 76 -0.82 5.26 -1.63
C VAL A 76 -2.02 4.36 -1.35
N VAL A 77 -1.87 3.04 -1.51
CA VAL A 77 -2.94 2.08 -1.24
C VAL A 77 -2.45 1.08 -0.20
N ALA A 78 -3.12 1.01 0.95
CA ALA A 78 -2.90 -0.09 1.89
C ALA A 78 -3.78 -1.27 1.53
N THR A 79 -3.24 -2.49 1.46
CA THR A 79 -4.00 -3.72 1.16
C THR A 79 -4.70 -4.28 2.41
N GLU A 80 -5.73 -5.10 2.22
CA GLU A 80 -6.33 -5.85 3.35
C GLU A 80 -5.66 -7.21 3.50
N GLY A 81 -5.41 -7.89 2.38
CA GLY A 81 -4.70 -9.16 2.35
C GLY A 81 -3.20 -9.03 2.06
N LEU A 82 -2.55 -10.19 2.17
CA LEU A 82 -1.13 -10.43 1.82
C LEU A 82 -0.95 -11.04 0.42
N THR A 83 -2.07 -11.43 -0.23
CA THR A 83 -2.06 -12.15 -1.50
C THR A 83 -1.80 -11.23 -2.69
N ALA A 84 -1.45 -11.84 -3.83
CA ALA A 84 -1.09 -11.09 -5.05
C ALA A 84 -2.28 -10.47 -5.77
N GLU A 85 -3.49 -10.97 -5.54
CA GLU A 85 -4.65 -10.60 -6.35
C GLU A 85 -5.01 -9.12 -6.21
N GLU A 86 -5.04 -8.59 -4.97
CA GLU A 86 -5.30 -7.16 -4.73
C GLU A 86 -4.28 -6.26 -5.44
N ARG A 87 -2.98 -6.59 -5.33
CA ARG A 87 -1.90 -5.77 -5.91
C ARG A 87 -1.81 -5.89 -7.43
N LYS A 88 -2.11 -7.06 -8.02
CA LYS A 88 -2.08 -7.27 -9.49
C LYS A 88 -2.96 -6.29 -10.25
N VAL A 89 -4.16 -6.01 -9.75
CA VAL A 89 -5.11 -5.09 -10.40
C VAL A 89 -4.53 -3.67 -10.46
N LEU A 90 -3.99 -3.18 -9.35
CA LEU A 90 -3.37 -1.85 -9.25
C LEU A 90 -2.10 -1.75 -10.12
N LEU A 91 -1.26 -2.78 -10.08
CA LEU A 91 -0.02 -2.86 -10.85
C LEU A 91 -0.25 -2.84 -12.35
N ARG A 92 -1.27 -3.56 -12.84
CA ARG A 92 -1.62 -3.58 -14.26
C ARG A 92 -1.95 -2.18 -14.77
N THR A 93 -2.80 -1.44 -14.05
CA THR A 93 -3.18 -0.09 -14.45
C THR A 93 -2.00 0.89 -14.34
N ALA A 94 -1.27 0.88 -13.24
CA ALA A 94 -0.09 1.72 -13.08
C ALA A 94 0.98 1.46 -14.15
N THR A 95 1.13 0.19 -14.58
CA THR A 95 2.04 -0.20 -15.67
C THR A 95 1.58 0.36 -17.01
N GLY A 96 0.30 0.18 -17.34
CA GLY A 96 -0.29 0.72 -18.58
C GLY A 96 -0.16 2.24 -18.68
N LEU A 97 -0.28 2.95 -17.55
CA LEU A 97 -0.12 4.40 -17.44
C LEU A 97 1.33 4.86 -17.24
N ARG A 98 2.30 3.93 -17.26
CA ARG A 98 3.74 4.20 -17.03
C ARG A 98 4.03 4.94 -15.71
N ARG A 99 3.19 4.75 -14.69
CA ARG A 99 3.39 5.33 -13.35
C ARG A 99 4.46 4.53 -12.59
N PRO A 100 5.37 5.17 -11.84
CA PRO A 100 6.28 4.47 -10.93
C PRO A 100 5.50 3.61 -9.91
N ARG A 101 6.02 2.43 -9.57
CA ARG A 101 5.31 1.43 -8.74
C ARG A 101 6.22 0.94 -7.64
N HIS A 102 5.80 1.14 -6.39
CA HIS A 102 6.59 0.82 -5.22
C HIS A 102 5.78 -0.04 -4.24
N MET A 103 6.46 -0.92 -3.52
CA MET A 103 5.87 -1.69 -2.43
C MET A 103 6.60 -1.42 -1.11
N ILE A 104 5.84 -1.32 -0.02
CA ILE A 104 6.34 -1.35 1.35
C ILE A 104 5.63 -2.48 2.08
N LEU A 105 6.37 -3.52 2.46
CA LEU A 105 5.91 -4.56 3.37
C LEU A 105 6.22 -4.16 4.81
N LEU A 106 5.18 -3.97 5.62
CA LEU A 106 5.28 -3.78 7.06
C LEU A 106 5.25 -5.13 7.75
N ASP A 107 6.42 -5.57 8.19
CA ASP A 107 6.65 -6.88 8.78
C ASP A 107 6.57 -6.83 10.33
N VAL A 108 5.39 -6.48 10.83
CA VAL A 108 5.07 -6.25 12.26
C VAL A 108 3.68 -6.78 12.60
N GLY A 109 3.39 -7.04 13.87
CA GLY A 109 2.08 -7.54 14.31
C GLY A 109 1.78 -8.96 13.84
N ARG A 110 2.81 -9.81 13.80
CA ARG A 110 2.72 -11.20 13.31
C ARG A 110 2.19 -12.20 14.34
N ASP A 111 2.02 -11.76 15.58
CA ASP A 111 1.72 -12.63 16.71
C ASP A 111 0.28 -13.18 16.66
N ASP A 112 -0.63 -12.42 16.04
CA ASP A 112 -2.06 -12.74 15.93
C ASP A 112 -2.44 -13.37 14.57
N LEU A 113 -1.45 -13.73 13.74
CA LEU A 113 -1.73 -14.33 12.43
C LEU A 113 -2.14 -15.79 12.56
N ASP A 114 -3.14 -16.20 11.78
CA ASP A 114 -3.44 -17.61 11.55
C ASP A 114 -2.40 -18.29 10.62
N GLU A 115 -2.54 -19.59 10.38
CA GLU A 115 -1.60 -20.36 9.57
C GLU A 115 -1.55 -19.89 8.10
N GLU A 116 -2.71 -19.64 7.49
CA GLU A 116 -2.81 -19.17 6.10
C GLU A 116 -2.16 -17.79 5.93
N GLN A 117 -2.39 -16.88 6.88
CA GLN A 117 -1.78 -15.56 6.91
C GLN A 117 -0.26 -15.62 7.11
N ARG A 118 0.24 -16.54 7.95
CA ARG A 118 1.69 -16.75 8.14
C ARG A 118 2.34 -17.27 6.86
N ASP A 119 1.70 -18.21 6.17
CA ASP A 119 2.20 -18.74 4.91
C ASP A 119 2.23 -17.68 3.82
N ALA A 120 1.16 -16.88 3.71
CA ALA A 120 1.10 -15.75 2.77
C ALA A 120 2.19 -14.71 3.09
N LEU A 121 2.42 -14.39 4.37
CA LEU A 121 3.49 -13.47 4.78
C LEU A 121 4.88 -14.02 4.43
N ASN A 122 5.12 -15.31 4.69
CA ASN A 122 6.41 -15.96 4.40
C ASN A 122 6.68 -16.06 2.90
N ALA A 123 5.67 -16.37 2.09
CA ALA A 123 5.77 -16.35 0.64
C ALA A 123 6.13 -14.94 0.14
N LEU A 124 5.49 -13.91 0.69
CA LEU A 124 5.76 -12.52 0.31
C LEU A 124 7.16 -12.04 0.73
N ARG A 125 7.61 -12.39 1.95
CA ARG A 125 8.99 -12.14 2.41
C ARG A 125 10.00 -12.78 1.47
N THR A 126 9.79 -14.06 1.15
CA THR A 126 10.67 -14.81 0.24
C THR A 126 10.73 -14.13 -1.12
N ALA A 127 9.58 -13.83 -1.74
CA ALA A 127 9.51 -13.16 -3.03
C ALA A 127 10.20 -11.78 -3.04
N LEU A 128 10.13 -11.04 -1.92
CA LEU A 128 10.86 -9.79 -1.76
C LEU A 128 12.37 -10.01 -1.69
N ASP A 129 12.83 -10.95 -0.86
CA ASP A 129 14.25 -11.21 -0.62
C ASP A 129 14.96 -11.74 -1.88
N ILE A 130 14.29 -12.54 -2.71
CA ILE A 130 14.84 -13.05 -3.99
C ILE A 130 14.53 -12.14 -5.19
N GLY A 131 13.90 -10.99 -4.99
CA GLY A 131 13.64 -9.99 -6.03
C GLY A 131 12.52 -10.32 -7.02
N GLU A 132 11.66 -11.28 -6.72
CA GLU A 132 10.55 -11.69 -7.60
C GLU A 132 9.42 -10.67 -7.71
N LEU A 133 9.32 -9.74 -6.76
CA LEU A 133 8.37 -8.61 -6.85
C LEU A 133 8.64 -7.72 -8.08
N GLY A 134 9.87 -7.72 -8.61
CA GLY A 134 10.16 -7.07 -9.89
C GLY A 134 9.39 -7.68 -11.07
N LYS A 135 9.18 -9.01 -11.06
CA LYS A 135 8.39 -9.74 -12.08
C LYS A 135 6.90 -9.40 -11.99
N GLU A 136 6.41 -9.03 -10.79
CA GLU A 136 5.04 -8.52 -10.63
C GLU A 136 4.87 -7.10 -11.18
N GLY A 137 5.97 -6.38 -11.44
CA GLY A 137 5.96 -5.04 -12.02
C GLY A 137 6.36 -3.92 -11.05
N PHE A 138 6.78 -4.24 -9.82
CA PHE A 138 7.32 -3.24 -8.91
C PHE A 138 8.71 -2.77 -9.36
N GLN A 139 8.95 -1.46 -9.27
CA GLN A 139 10.27 -0.86 -9.48
C GLN A 139 11.13 -0.95 -8.22
N THR A 140 10.50 -0.77 -7.06
CA THR A 140 11.16 -0.97 -5.76
C THR A 140 10.21 -1.67 -4.82
N ALA A 141 10.73 -2.61 -4.04
CA ALA A 141 10.03 -3.17 -2.89
C ALA A 141 10.95 -3.05 -1.67
N MET A 142 10.39 -2.69 -0.51
CA MET A 142 11.14 -2.72 0.75
C MET A 142 10.35 -3.42 1.83
N ARG A 143 11.08 -4.03 2.76
CA ARG A 143 10.54 -4.61 3.98
C ARG A 143 10.97 -3.77 5.17
N LEU A 144 10.01 -3.36 5.99
CA LEU A 144 10.24 -2.66 7.24
C LEU A 144 9.75 -3.53 8.38
N GLY A 145 10.64 -3.96 9.27
CA GLY A 145 10.30 -4.77 10.45
C GLY A 145 10.89 -4.18 11.73
N GLY A 146 10.34 -4.57 12.87
CA GLY A 146 10.83 -4.15 14.19
C GLY A 146 10.93 -2.63 14.34
N ALA A 147 12.04 -2.13 14.88
CA ALA A 147 12.25 -0.70 15.13
C ALA A 147 12.26 0.16 13.86
N ALA A 148 12.68 -0.40 12.71
CA ALA A 148 12.80 0.33 11.45
C ALA A 148 11.46 0.90 10.95
N VAL A 149 10.33 0.26 11.29
CA VAL A 149 8.99 0.80 10.98
C VAL A 149 8.79 2.16 11.65
N GLY A 150 9.24 2.32 12.90
CA GLY A 150 9.15 3.56 13.68
C GLY A 150 10.14 4.64 13.24
N GLU A 151 11.28 4.25 12.66
CA GLU A 151 12.33 5.17 12.20
C GLU A 151 11.95 5.92 10.92
N LEU A 152 11.13 5.32 10.05
CA LEU A 152 10.64 5.99 8.85
C LEU A 152 9.57 7.03 9.22
N LYS A 153 10.02 8.26 9.42
CA LYS A 153 9.16 9.38 9.87
C LYS A 153 8.39 10.08 8.77
N ARG A 154 8.89 10.06 7.52
CA ARG A 154 8.36 10.90 6.44
C ARG A 154 8.66 10.35 5.05
N ILE A 155 7.60 10.23 4.24
CA ILE A 155 7.58 9.90 2.82
C ILE A 155 6.82 11.03 2.12
N VAL A 156 7.38 11.54 1.03
CA VAL A 156 6.78 12.60 0.21
C VAL A 156 6.90 12.29 -1.27
N PHE A 157 6.00 12.85 -2.07
CA PHE A 157 6.04 12.75 -3.54
C PHE A 157 6.62 14.02 -4.14
N ARG A 158 7.93 14.02 -4.39
CA ARG A 158 8.64 15.21 -4.89
C ARG A 158 9.70 14.79 -5.89
N SER A 159 9.86 15.61 -6.93
CA SER A 159 10.99 15.48 -7.84
C SER A 159 12.31 15.52 -7.06
N PRO A 160 13.36 14.84 -7.54
CA PRO A 160 14.69 14.99 -6.97
C PRO A 160 15.09 16.48 -6.95
N PRO A 161 15.92 16.91 -5.98
CA PRO A 161 16.52 18.24 -6.02
C PRO A 161 17.20 18.44 -7.38
N LYS A 162 17.15 19.67 -7.92
CA LYS A 162 18.04 20.01 -9.03
C LYS A 162 19.44 20.06 -8.46
N ASP A 163 20.37 19.38 -9.11
CA ASP A 163 21.79 19.63 -8.87
C ASP A 163 22.09 21.03 -9.43
N ASP A 164 22.51 21.95 -8.57
CA ASP A 164 23.08 23.25 -8.96
C ASP A 164 24.53 23.07 -9.46
#